data_AF-A0A5Q0JSZ1-F1
#
_entry.id   AF-A0A5Q0JSZ1-F1
#
_cell.length_a   1.000
_cell.length_b   1.000
_cell.length_c   1.000
_cell.angle_alpha   90.00
_cell.angle_beta   90.00
_cell.angle_gamma   90.00
#
_symmetry.space_group_name_H-M   'P 1'
#
loop_
_entity.id
_entity.type
_entity.pdbx_description
1 polymer ?
#
loop_
_entity_poly.entity_id
_entity_poly.type
_entity_poly.pdbx_seq_one_letter_code
_entity_poly.pdbx_strand_id
1 'polypeptide(L)'
;MPIIVEVVDIKALATKDATNYNAILILHRWEAGAPPEKVQSFINKNLRIKNKVVILTTSWNGLEKMRNVDAITGASTLEDVPIFTDKITKRLDRLLKYKN
;
A
#
# COMPACT_ATOMS: atom_id res chain seq x y z
N MET A 1 7.80 8.32 -20.13
CA MET A 1 7.56 6.85 -20.29
C MET A 1 6.14 6.55 -19.83
N PRO A 2 5.42 5.65 -20.50
CA PRO A 2 4.10 5.21 -20.05
C PRO A 2 4.22 4.49 -18.70
N ILE A 3 3.26 4.72 -17.80
CA ILE A 3 3.12 3.94 -16.57
C ILE A 3 2.23 2.74 -16.89
N ILE A 4 2.72 1.54 -16.62
CA ILE A 4 1.94 0.30 -16.74
C ILE A 4 1.51 -0.10 -15.34
N VAL A 5 0.19 -0.28 -15.15
CA VAL A 5 -0.39 -0.63 -13.86
C VAL A 5 -0.90 -2.07 -13.93
N GLU A 6 -0.49 -2.89 -12.97
CA GLU A 6 -1.04 -4.21 -12.74
C GLU A 6 -1.87 -4.20 -11.45
N VAL A 7 -3.13 -4.60 -11.55
CA VAL A 7 -4.01 -4.78 -10.38
C VAL A 7 -3.97 -6.24 -9.97
N VAL A 8 -3.58 -6.49 -8.71
CA VAL A 8 -3.40 -7.84 -8.18
C VAL A 8 -4.37 -8.06 -7.02
N ASP A 9 -5.22 -9.08 -7.14
CA ASP A 9 -6.05 -9.53 -6.02
C ASP A 9 -5.15 -10.06 -4.89
N ILE A 10 -5.51 -9.77 -3.64
CA ILE A 10 -4.75 -10.19 -2.45
C ILE A 10 -4.48 -11.71 -2.42
N LYS A 11 -5.36 -12.53 -3.01
CA LYS A 11 -5.19 -13.98 -3.11
C LYS A 11 -3.98 -14.37 -3.95
N ALA A 12 -3.63 -13.55 -4.95
CA ALA A 12 -2.48 -13.75 -5.83
C ALA A 12 -1.21 -13.02 -5.36
N LEU A 13 -1.27 -12.24 -4.27
CA LEU A 13 -0.12 -11.46 -3.79
C LEU A 13 1.11 -12.33 -3.49
N ALA A 14 0.90 -13.56 -3.02
CA ALA A 14 1.99 -14.50 -2.69
C ALA A 14 2.77 -15.01 -3.93
N THR A 15 2.20 -14.92 -5.13
CA THR A 15 2.83 -15.39 -6.37
C THR A 15 3.59 -14.31 -7.12
N LYS A 16 3.52 -13.05 -6.66
CA LYS A 16 4.20 -11.92 -7.30
C LYS A 16 5.60 -11.73 -6.74
N ASP A 17 6.56 -11.54 -7.65
CA ASP A 17 7.90 -11.08 -7.29
C ASP A 17 7.90 -9.56 -7.22
N ALA A 18 8.07 -9.05 -6.01
CA ALA A 18 8.00 -7.63 -5.74
C ALA A 18 9.17 -6.83 -6.36
N THR A 19 10.26 -7.51 -6.77
CA THR A 19 11.39 -6.89 -7.45
C THR A 19 11.08 -6.45 -8.89
N ASN A 20 10.04 -7.02 -9.50
CA ASN A 20 9.58 -6.67 -10.85
C ASN A 20 8.89 -5.30 -10.93
N TYR A 21 8.62 -4.65 -9.79
CA TYR A 21 7.88 -3.39 -9.73
C TYR A 21 8.78 -2.22 -9.33
N ASN A 22 8.57 -1.08 -9.98
CA ASN A 22 9.21 0.19 -9.61
C ASN A 22 8.55 0.82 -8.37
N ALA A 23 7.24 0.66 -8.23
CA ALA A 23 6.44 1.07 -7.07
C ALA A 23 5.32 0.05 -6.83
N ILE A 24 4.94 -0.14 -5.56
CA ILE A 24 3.88 -1.05 -5.15
C ILE A 24 2.92 -0.28 -4.24
N LEU A 25 1.62 -0.32 -4.56
CA LEU A 25 0.56 0.19 -3.69
C LEU A 25 -0.20 -0.98 -3.09
N ILE A 26 -0.28 -1.06 -1.76
CA ILE A 26 -1.12 -2.04 -1.06
C ILE A 26 -2.28 -1.29 -0.40
N LEU A 27 -3.49 -1.67 -0.77
CA LEU A 27 -4.73 -1.20 -0.16
C LEU A 27 -5.34 -2.38 0.60
N HIS A 28 -5.51 -2.26 1.91
CA HIS A 28 -6.14 -3.32 2.69
C HIS A 28 -6.91 -2.76 3.89
N ARG A 29 -7.88 -3.54 4.36
CA ARG A 29 -8.58 -3.30 5.62
C ARG A 29 -7.79 -3.89 6.80
N TRP A 30 -7.92 -3.30 7.97
CA TRP A 30 -7.55 -3.87 9.26
C TRP A 30 -8.72 -4.67 9.82
N GLU A 31 -8.51 -5.96 10.08
CA GLU A 31 -9.55 -6.90 10.48
C GLU A 31 -9.14 -7.65 11.74
N ALA A 32 -10.06 -7.75 12.72
CA ALA A 32 -9.84 -8.49 13.96
C ALA A 32 -8.51 -8.17 14.69
N GLY A 33 -8.05 -6.90 14.64
CA GLY A 33 -6.82 -6.46 15.31
C GLY A 33 -5.52 -6.74 14.53
N ALA A 34 -5.61 -7.15 13.27
CA ALA A 34 -4.46 -7.47 12.44
C ALA A 34 -4.66 -7.06 10.96
N PRO A 35 -3.59 -6.92 10.16
CA PRO A 35 -3.71 -6.91 8.71
C PRO A 35 -4.06 -8.33 8.21
N PRO A 36 -4.54 -8.48 6.97
CA PRO A 36 -4.66 -9.79 6.35
C PRO A 36 -3.31 -10.52 6.32
N GLU A 37 -3.30 -11.80 6.66
CA GLU A 37 -2.08 -12.62 6.76
C GLU A 37 -1.22 -12.56 5.49
N LYS A 38 -1.87 -12.52 4.32
CA LYS A 38 -1.20 -12.43 3.01
C LYS A 38 -0.45 -11.11 2.84
N VAL A 39 -1.00 -10.00 3.32
CA VAL A 39 -0.33 -8.68 3.28
C VAL A 39 0.86 -8.68 4.24
N GLN A 40 0.66 -9.15 5.47
CA GLN A 40 1.73 -9.23 6.47
C GLN A 40 2.90 -10.09 5.96
N SER A 41 2.58 -11.27 5.41
CA SER A 41 3.56 -12.21 4.86
C SER A 41 4.31 -11.60 3.68
N PHE A 42 3.60 -10.91 2.78
CA PHE A 42 4.21 -10.23 1.65
C PHE A 42 5.20 -9.14 2.12
N ILE A 43 4.81 -8.30 3.07
CA ILE A 43 5.68 -7.25 3.61
C ILE A 43 6.90 -7.85 4.31
N ASN A 44 6.71 -8.89 5.14
CA ASN A 44 7.80 -9.55 5.86
C ASN A 44 8.80 -10.22 4.91
N LYS A 45 8.32 -10.83 3.81
CA LYS A 45 9.17 -11.43 2.77
C LYS A 45 9.95 -10.38 1.98
N ASN A 46 9.42 -9.17 1.86
CA ASN A 46 9.92 -8.13 0.95
C ASN A 46 10.51 -6.90 1.69
N LEU A 47 11.00 -7.07 2.92
CA LEU A 47 11.56 -5.96 3.73
C LEU A 47 12.67 -5.17 3.02
N ARG A 48 13.42 -5.81 2.09
CA ARG A 48 14.50 -5.18 1.32
C ARG A 48 14.02 -4.15 0.30
N ILE A 49 12.76 -4.21 -0.14
CA ILE A 49 12.18 -3.29 -1.13
C ILE A 49 11.17 -2.31 -0.50
N LYS A 50 11.17 -2.20 0.83
CA LYS A 50 10.25 -1.32 1.59
C LYS A 50 10.21 0.13 1.09
N ASN A 51 11.31 0.60 0.49
CA ASN A 51 11.44 1.94 -0.08
C ASN A 51 10.64 2.14 -1.38
N LYS A 52 10.01 1.10 -1.92
CA LYS A 52 9.14 1.15 -3.11
C LYS A 52 7.67 0.89 -2.79
N VAL A 53 7.31 0.69 -1.51
CA VAL A 53 5.96 0.29 -1.11
C VAL A 53 5.23 1.47 -0.47
N VAL A 54 4.01 1.72 -0.94
CA VAL A 54 3.02 2.62 -0.33
C VAL A 54 1.88 1.77 0.19
N ILE A 55 1.43 2.04 1.42
CA ILE A 55 0.37 1.25 2.06
C ILE A 55 -0.72 2.20 2.54
N LEU A 56 -1.96 1.89 2.19
CA LEU A 56 -3.15 2.44 2.83
C LEU A 56 -3.82 1.32 3.64
N THR A 57 -3.97 1.57 4.93
CA THR A 57 -4.72 0.70 5.84
C THR A 57 -6.02 1.39 6.23
N THR A 58 -7.15 0.75 5.92
CA THR A 58 -8.45 1.24 6.40
C THR A 58 -8.87 0.48 7.65
N SER A 59 -9.33 1.20 8.69
CA SER A 59 -9.84 0.59 9.91
C SER A 59 -11.08 1.31 10.39
N TRP A 60 -11.79 0.73 11.36
CA TRP A 60 -12.98 1.38 11.94
C TRP A 60 -12.68 2.78 12.51
N ASN A 61 -11.57 2.92 13.25
CA ASN A 61 -11.15 4.18 13.87
C ASN A 61 -10.19 5.00 12.98
N GLY A 62 -9.73 4.46 11.86
CA GLY A 62 -8.74 5.07 10.97
C GLY A 62 -7.31 5.19 11.51
N LEU A 63 -6.98 4.51 12.60
CA LEU A 63 -5.68 4.65 13.29
C LEU A 63 -4.79 3.40 13.18
N GLU A 64 -5.31 2.29 12.67
CA GLU A 64 -4.63 1.00 12.74
C GLU A 64 -3.57 0.85 11.64
N LYS A 65 -2.41 0.29 12.01
CA LYS A 65 -1.34 -0.06 11.08
C LYS A 65 -0.41 -1.13 11.67
N MET A 66 0.31 -1.80 10.78
CA MET A 66 1.39 -2.71 11.17
C MET A 66 2.49 -1.97 11.92
N ARG A 67 3.04 -2.60 12.95
CA ARG A 67 4.20 -2.07 13.69
C ARG A 67 5.40 -1.94 12.74
N ASN A 68 6.12 -0.82 12.83
CA ASN A 68 7.29 -0.49 12.00
C ASN A 68 7.00 -0.30 10.50
N VAL A 69 5.74 -0.07 10.13
CA VAL A 69 5.33 0.25 8.77
C VAL A 69 4.76 1.67 8.76
N ASP A 70 5.34 2.56 7.94
CA ASP A 70 4.80 3.91 7.72
C ASP A 70 3.67 3.89 6.70
N ALA A 71 2.52 3.36 7.12
CA ALA A 71 1.28 3.32 6.35
C ALA A 71 0.49 4.62 6.47
N ILE A 72 -0.22 4.98 5.39
CA ILE A 72 -1.35 5.91 5.45
C ILE A 72 -2.49 5.15 6.15
N THR A 73 -3.13 5.76 7.14
CA THR A 73 -4.26 5.16 7.87
C THR A 73 -5.50 6.04 7.72
N GLY A 74 -6.68 5.42 7.73
CA GLY A 74 -7.93 6.14 7.56
C GLY A 74 -9.17 5.29 7.80
N ALA A 75 -10.29 5.94 8.11
CA ALA A 75 -11.58 5.29 8.03
C ALA A 75 -12.07 5.27 6.57
N SER A 76 -13.06 4.42 6.28
CA SER A 76 -13.64 4.32 4.94
C SER A 76 -14.80 5.33 4.77
N THR A 77 -14.46 6.60 4.74
CA THR A 77 -15.36 7.77 4.58
C THR A 77 -15.22 8.34 3.18
N LEU A 78 -16.33 8.75 2.55
CA LEU A 78 -16.31 9.26 1.17
C LEU A 78 -15.62 10.64 1.09
N GLU A 79 -15.77 11.44 2.14
CA GLU A 79 -15.23 12.78 2.27
C GLU A 79 -13.69 12.78 2.27
N ASP A 80 -13.07 11.69 2.73
CA ASP A 80 -11.62 11.56 2.82
C ASP A 80 -10.99 10.98 1.53
N VAL A 81 -11.80 10.55 0.55
CA VAL A 81 -11.29 10.01 -0.72
C VAL A 81 -10.29 10.96 -1.39
N PRO A 82 -10.58 12.27 -1.58
CA PRO A 82 -9.61 13.19 -2.19
C PRO A 82 -8.31 13.29 -1.38
N ILE A 83 -8.39 13.22 -0.04
CA ILE A 83 -7.24 13.31 0.85
C ILE A 83 -6.34 12.08 0.70
N PHE A 84 -6.92 10.88 0.68
CA PHE A 84 -6.14 9.64 0.52
C PHE A 84 -5.58 9.52 -0.89
N THR A 85 -6.35 9.89 -1.92
CA THR A 85 -5.87 9.92 -3.30
C THR A 85 -4.67 10.85 -3.44
N ASP A 86 -4.73 12.08 -2.93
CA ASP A 86 -3.61 13.03 -2.99
C ASP A 86 -2.36 12.49 -2.25
N LYS A 87 -2.53 11.93 -1.05
CA LYS A 87 -1.43 11.33 -0.28
C LYS A 87 -0.78 10.15 -1.01
N ILE A 88 -1.57 9.28 -1.61
CA ILE A 88 -1.07 8.11 -2.36
C ILE A 88 -0.33 8.59 -3.61
N THR A 89 -0.93 9.47 -4.41
CA THR A 89 -0.33 9.98 -5.65
C THR A 89 1.01 10.67 -5.37
N LYS A 90 1.07 11.57 -4.38
CA LYS A 90 2.32 12.24 -3.99
C LYS A 90 3.43 11.26 -3.57
N ARG A 91 3.09 10.15 -2.91
CA ARG A 91 4.08 9.12 -2.55
C ARG A 91 4.52 8.33 -3.78
N LEU A 92 3.60 7.95 -4.67
CA LEU A 92 3.91 7.23 -5.90
C LEU A 92 4.75 8.06 -6.87
N ASP A 93 4.47 9.36 -7.03
CA ASP A 93 5.25 10.26 -7.90
C ASP A 93 6.73 10.31 -7.51
N ARG A 94 7.02 10.33 -6.21
CA ARG A 94 8.38 10.28 -5.67
C ARG A 94 9.10 8.97 -6.01
N LEU A 95 8.37 7.85 -6.02
CA LEU A 95 8.92 6.52 -6.33
C LEU A 95 9.15 6.33 -7.83
N LEU A 96 8.20 6.79 -8.64
CA LEU A 96 8.24 6.70 -10.10
C LEU A 96 9.17 7.76 -10.72
N LYS A 97 9.75 8.64 -9.89
CA LYS A 97 10.67 9.73 -10.31
C LYS A 97 10.05 10.60 -11.40
N TYR A 98 8.77 10.92 -11.27
CA TYR A 98 8.17 11.94 -12.12
C TYR A 98 8.86 13.27 -11.79
N LYS A 99 9.66 13.79 -12.72
CA LYS A 99 10.05 15.19 -12.69
C LYS A 99 8.79 15.98 -13.06
N ASN A 100 8.21 16.67 -12.09
CA ASN A 100 7.37 17.83 -12.39
C ASN A 100 8.22 18.89 -13.06
#